data_AF-A0A060C317-F1
#
_entry.id   AF-A0A060C317-F1
#
_cell.length_a   1.000
_cell.length_b   1.000
_cell.length_c   1.000
_cell.angle_alpha   90.00
_cell.angle_beta   90.00
_cell.angle_gamma   90.00
#
_symmetry.space_group_name_H-M   'P 1'
#
loop_
_entity.id
_entity.type
_entity.pdbx_description
1 polymer ?
#
loop_
_entity_poly.entity_id
_entity_poly.type
_entity_poly.pdbx_seq_one_letter_code
_entity_poly.pdbx_strand_id
1 'polypeptide(L)'
;QVVAYLQKQTYSWEVILSDDGLTDGTLEKLQQFAQKNSAIKVLANPHAGKGPTVQSGMLAATGKWRLFTDFDQSTPLREIEKLFPFTPDFDVVIGSREITGAIRGEEPWYRHLMGKGFNFLVQILAVPGIYDTQC
;
A
#
# COMPACT_ATOMS: atom_id res chain seq x y z
N GLN A 1 -8.33 10.04 8.07
CA GLN A 1 -7.46 10.89 7.22
C GLN A 1 -7.62 10.53 5.74
N VAL A 2 -7.42 9.26 5.35
CA VAL A 2 -7.64 8.76 3.97
C VAL A 2 -8.96 9.21 3.36
N VAL A 3 -10.09 8.93 4.01
CA VAL A 3 -11.43 9.32 3.50
C VAL A 3 -11.54 10.83 3.30
N ALA A 4 -11.03 11.64 4.23
CA ALA A 4 -11.08 13.10 4.13
C ALA A 4 -10.22 13.65 2.99
N TYR A 5 -9.11 12.97 2.64
CA TYR A 5 -8.33 13.28 1.45
C TYR A 5 -9.09 12.89 0.18
N LEU A 6 -9.63 11.67 0.13
CA LEU A 6 -10.33 11.13 -1.04
C LEU A 6 -11.62 11.89 -1.37
N GLN A 7 -12.34 12.38 -0.37
CA GLN A 7 -13.54 13.22 -0.55
C GLN A 7 -13.27 14.55 -1.26
N LYS A 8 -12.02 15.01 -1.32
CA LYS A 8 -11.62 16.25 -2.00
C LYS A 8 -11.19 16.02 -3.46
N GLN A 9 -11.12 14.77 -3.89
CA GLN A 9 -10.61 14.41 -5.20
C GLN A 9 -11.70 14.48 -6.26
N THR A 10 -11.31 14.74 -7.50
CA THR A 10 -12.22 14.83 -8.65
C THR A 10 -12.57 13.47 -9.25
N TYR A 11 -11.86 12.42 -8.86
CA TYR A 11 -12.07 11.05 -9.33
C TYR A 11 -12.90 10.21 -8.36
N SER A 12 -13.58 9.19 -8.89
CA SER A 12 -14.24 8.16 -8.08
C SER A 12 -13.22 7.30 -7.35
N TRP A 13 -13.55 6.85 -6.15
CA TRP A 13 -12.67 6.03 -5.33
C TRP A 13 -13.45 4.97 -4.54
N GLU A 14 -12.74 3.90 -4.19
CA GLU A 14 -13.16 2.95 -3.16
C GLU A 14 -11.99 2.70 -2.20
N VAL A 15 -12.29 2.31 -0.97
CA VAL A 15 -11.30 1.92 0.02
C VAL A 15 -11.62 0.50 0.47
N ILE A 16 -10.65 -0.40 0.32
CA ILE A 16 -10.76 -1.77 0.81
C ILE A 16 -9.83 -1.91 2.01
N LEU A 17 -10.43 -2.12 3.17
CA LEU A 17 -9.72 -2.42 4.42
C LEU A 17 -9.57 -3.95 4.50
N SER A 18 -8.40 -4.45 4.14
CA SER A 18 -8.10 -5.89 4.14
C SER A 18 -7.45 -6.28 5.46
N ASP A 19 -8.16 -7.09 6.25
CA ASP A 19 -7.75 -7.56 7.58
C ASP A 19 -7.14 -8.97 7.50
N ASP A 20 -6.06 -9.24 8.26
CA ASP A 20 -5.33 -10.52 8.30
C ASP A 20 -5.77 -11.42 9.48
N GLY A 21 -7.08 -11.46 9.75
CA GLY A 21 -7.67 -12.30 10.78
C GLY A 21 -7.44 -11.78 12.20
N LEU A 22 -7.54 -10.46 12.41
CA LEU A 22 -7.41 -9.87 13.75
C LEU A 22 -8.55 -10.32 14.67
N THR A 23 -8.23 -10.63 15.92
CA THR A 23 -9.17 -11.16 16.93
C THR A 23 -9.40 -10.23 18.12
N ASP A 24 -8.82 -9.02 18.08
CA ASP A 24 -8.78 -8.06 19.19
C ASP A 24 -9.95 -7.06 19.19
N GLY A 25 -11.00 -7.32 18.40
CA GLY A 25 -12.13 -6.41 18.23
C GLY A 25 -11.91 -5.31 17.17
N THR A 26 -10.77 -5.31 16.48
CA THR A 26 -10.48 -4.32 15.43
C THR A 26 -11.39 -4.51 14.22
N LEU A 27 -11.65 -5.76 13.81
CA LEU A 27 -12.49 -6.06 12.66
C LEU A 27 -13.89 -5.45 12.78
N GLU A 28 -14.52 -5.57 13.95
CA GLU A 28 -15.85 -5.03 14.24
C GLU A 28 -15.85 -3.50 14.14
N LYS A 29 -14.80 -2.84 14.63
CA LYS A 29 -14.65 -1.38 14.52
C LYS A 29 -14.51 -0.96 13.06
N LEU A 30 -13.73 -1.70 12.26
CA LEU A 30 -13.59 -1.42 10.82
C LEU A 30 -14.93 -1.60 10.09
N GLN A 31 -15.69 -2.65 10.42
CA GLN A 31 -17.01 -2.90 9.84
C GLN A 31 -18.00 -1.78 10.18
N GLN A 32 -18.07 -1.35 11.45
CA GLN A 32 -18.89 -0.21 11.87
C GLN A 32 -18.47 1.10 11.20
N PHE A 33 -17.17 1.29 10.98
CA PHE A 33 -16.67 2.44 10.24
C PHE A 33 -17.10 2.41 8.77
N ALA A 34 -17.00 1.26 8.11
CA ALA A 34 -17.39 1.08 6.71
C ALA A 34 -18.89 1.28 6.48
N GLN A 35 -19.76 0.95 7.44
CA GLN A 35 -21.20 1.21 7.36
C GLN A 35 -21.55 2.69 7.15
N LYS A 36 -20.66 3.62 7.54
CA LYS A 36 -20.88 5.06 7.39
C LYS A 36 -20.62 5.56 5.97
N ASN A 37 -20.00 4.76 5.10
CA ASN A 37 -19.64 5.17 3.76
C ASN A 37 -19.59 3.96 2.81
N SER A 38 -20.50 3.90 1.84
CA SER A 38 -20.62 2.80 0.87
C SER A 38 -19.41 2.62 -0.04
N ALA A 39 -18.52 3.60 -0.13
CA ALA A 39 -17.25 3.47 -0.86
C ALA A 39 -16.18 2.71 -0.06
N ILE A 40 -16.46 2.32 1.20
CA ILE A 40 -15.53 1.60 2.07
C ILE A 40 -16.04 0.16 2.25
N LYS A 41 -15.17 -0.80 2.01
CA LYS A 41 -15.42 -2.23 2.20
C LYS A 41 -14.39 -2.78 3.17
N VAL A 42 -14.78 -3.80 3.94
CA VAL A 42 -13.89 -4.54 4.81
C VAL A 42 -13.82 -5.97 4.32
N LEU A 43 -12.60 -6.49 4.14
CA LEU A 43 -12.36 -7.90 3.83
C LEU A 43 -11.74 -8.55 5.05
N ALA A 44 -12.47 -9.49 5.65
CA ALA A 44 -11.94 -10.34 6.69
C ALA A 44 -11.26 -11.55 6.03
N ASN A 45 -9.94 -11.64 6.12
CA ASN A 45 -9.19 -12.79 5.61
C ASN A 45 -8.84 -13.73 6.77
N PRO A 46 -8.66 -15.04 6.49
CA PRO A 46 -7.96 -15.92 7.42
C PRO A 46 -6.52 -15.44 7.63
N HIS A 47 -5.98 -15.63 8.83
CA HIS A 47 -4.61 -15.25 9.14
C HIS A 47 -3.61 -16.03 8.26
N ALA A 48 -2.95 -15.32 7.34
CA ALA A 48 -1.99 -15.89 6.38
C ALA A 48 -0.83 -14.93 6.07
N GLY A 49 -0.77 -13.77 6.74
CA GLY A 49 0.27 -12.77 6.59
C GLY A 49 -0.04 -11.70 5.54
N LYS A 50 0.89 -10.74 5.40
CA LYS A 50 0.73 -9.56 4.54
C LYS A 50 0.51 -9.92 3.08
N GLY A 51 1.29 -10.84 2.52
CA GLY A 51 1.21 -11.21 1.09
C GLY A 51 -0.20 -11.62 0.64
N PRO A 52 -0.80 -12.68 1.24
CA PRO A 52 -2.16 -13.09 0.94
C PRO A 52 -3.21 -12.00 1.23
N THR A 53 -3.04 -11.25 2.32
CA THR A 53 -3.97 -10.16 2.69
C THR A 53 -3.97 -9.01 1.68
N VAL A 54 -2.79 -8.62 1.19
CA VAL A 54 -2.64 -7.63 0.11
C VAL A 54 -3.19 -8.17 -1.19
N GLN A 55 -2.88 -9.42 -1.55
CA GLN A 55 -3.39 -10.06 -2.76
C GLN A 55 -4.91 -10.08 -2.79
N SER A 56 -5.55 -10.51 -1.69
CA SER A 56 -7.01 -10.53 -1.54
C SER A 56 -7.62 -9.14 -1.76
N GLY A 57 -7.06 -8.11 -1.12
CA GLY A 57 -7.49 -6.73 -1.29
C GLY A 57 -7.34 -6.21 -2.72
N MET A 58 -6.20 -6.50 -3.37
CA MET A 58 -5.93 -6.08 -4.74
C MET A 58 -6.81 -6.80 -5.76
N LEU A 59 -7.20 -8.05 -5.51
CA LEU A 59 -8.12 -8.82 -6.37
C LEU A 59 -9.58 -8.37 -6.20
N ALA A 60 -9.98 -7.96 -5.00
CA ALA A 60 -11.32 -7.46 -4.72
C ALA A 60 -11.56 -6.02 -5.24
N ALA A 61 -10.49 -5.26 -5.48
CA ALA A 61 -10.57 -3.90 -6.02
C ALA A 61 -11.11 -3.88 -7.46
N THR A 62 -12.06 -2.98 -7.70
CA THR A 62 -12.78 -2.81 -8.97
C THR A 62 -12.34 -1.58 -9.76
N GLY A 63 -11.61 -0.66 -9.12
CA GLY A 63 -11.05 0.53 -9.77
C GLY A 63 -10.06 0.19 -10.91
N LYS A 64 -9.99 1.11 -11.90
CA LYS A 64 -9.02 1.04 -13.01
C LYS A 64 -7.58 1.05 -12.50
N TRP A 65 -7.30 1.95 -11.55
CA TRP A 65 -6.03 2.01 -10.83
C TRP A 65 -6.22 1.47 -9.43
N ARG A 66 -5.29 0.64 -9.00
CA ARG A 66 -5.31 -0.03 -7.69
C ARG A 66 -4.04 0.36 -6.95
N LEU A 67 -4.19 0.93 -5.76
CA LEU A 67 -3.09 1.30 -4.89
C LEU A 67 -3.12 0.41 -3.66
N PHE A 68 -1.98 -0.19 -3.34
CA PHE A 68 -1.71 -0.73 -2.02
C PHE A 68 -1.03 0.35 -1.16
N THR A 69 -1.48 0.52 0.08
CA THR A 69 -0.85 1.40 1.07
C THR A 69 -1.08 0.83 2.46
N ASP A 70 -0.08 0.97 3.34
CA ASP A 70 -0.19 0.49 4.72
C ASP A 70 -1.22 1.29 5.52
N PHE A 71 -1.90 0.60 6.45
CA PHE A 71 -2.97 1.17 7.25
C PHE A 71 -2.49 2.34 8.14
N ASP A 72 -1.22 2.31 8.56
CA ASP A 72 -0.60 3.30 9.43
C ASP A 72 -0.28 4.64 8.74
N GLN A 73 -0.41 4.72 7.42
CA GLN A 73 -0.04 5.89 6.62
C GLN A 73 1.43 6.31 6.80
N SER A 74 2.32 5.34 7.02
CA SER A 74 3.78 5.58 7.01
C SER A 74 4.27 6.24 5.72
N THR A 75 3.59 5.95 4.61
CA THR A 75 3.60 6.78 3.40
C THR A 75 2.23 7.47 3.28
N PRO A 76 2.13 8.79 3.54
CA PRO A 76 0.85 9.50 3.49
C PRO A 76 0.19 9.37 2.12
N LEU A 77 -1.14 9.17 2.08
CA LEU A 77 -1.87 8.94 0.83
C LEU A 77 -1.68 10.04 -0.23
N ARG A 78 -1.43 11.29 0.19
CA ARG A 78 -1.15 12.41 -0.73
C ARG A 78 0.04 12.15 -1.67
N GLU A 79 0.96 11.28 -1.30
CA GLU A 79 2.12 10.95 -2.14
C GLU A 79 1.70 10.27 -3.45
N ILE A 80 0.46 9.74 -3.55
CA ILE A 80 -0.12 9.25 -4.80
C ILE A 80 -0.15 10.31 -5.91
N GLU A 81 -0.21 11.60 -5.56
CA GLU A 81 -0.20 12.71 -6.53
C GLU A 81 1.08 12.72 -7.38
N LYS A 82 2.19 12.21 -6.84
CA LYS A 82 3.46 12.07 -7.57
C LYS A 82 3.45 10.91 -8.56
N LEU A 83 2.55 9.93 -8.38
CA LEU A 83 2.47 8.74 -9.22
C LEU A 83 1.50 8.92 -10.39
N PHE A 84 0.44 9.72 -10.22
CA PHE A 84 -0.59 9.92 -11.25
C PHE A 84 -0.05 10.34 -12.63
N PRO A 85 0.93 11.25 -12.75
CA PRO A 85 1.46 11.68 -14.05
C PRO A 85 2.01 10.53 -14.90
N PHE A 86 2.43 9.42 -14.29
CA PHE A 86 3.02 8.26 -14.97
C PHE A 86 1.97 7.22 -15.39
N THR A 87 0.75 7.30 -14.88
CA THR A 87 -0.33 6.33 -15.18
C THR A 87 -0.75 6.25 -16.66
N PRO A 88 -0.59 7.28 -17.52
CA PRO A 88 -0.89 7.13 -18.95
C PRO A 88 0.11 6.25 -19.71
N ASP A 89 1.36 6.18 -19.24
CA ASP A 89 2.49 5.62 -19.99
C ASP A 89 2.95 4.25 -19.45
N PHE A 90 2.51 3.86 -18.25
CA PHE A 90 2.96 2.65 -17.56
C PHE A 90 1.78 1.86 -17.02
N ASP A 91 1.86 0.53 -17.04
CA ASP A 91 0.86 -0.37 -16.44
C ASP A 91 0.99 -0.48 -14.92
N VAL A 92 2.21 -0.29 -14.40
CA VAL A 92 2.55 -0.39 -12.97
C VAL A 92 3.50 0.74 -12.60
N VAL A 93 3.18 1.46 -11.53
CA VAL A 93 4.00 2.54 -10.98
C VAL A 93 4.32 2.22 -9.53
N ILE A 94 5.61 2.20 -9.18
CA ILE A 94 6.09 1.89 -7.84
C ILE A 94 6.61 3.18 -7.18
N GLY A 95 6.03 3.54 -6.04
CA GLY A 95 6.61 4.57 -5.18
C GLY A 95 7.86 4.01 -4.51
N SER A 96 8.98 4.72 -4.62
CA SER A 96 10.28 4.28 -4.10
C SER A 96 10.85 5.26 -3.09
N ARG A 97 11.48 4.73 -2.05
CA ARG A 97 12.24 5.49 -1.04
C ARG A 97 13.73 5.57 -1.36
N GLU A 98 14.18 4.90 -2.44
CA GLU A 98 15.58 4.83 -2.86
C GLU A 98 15.88 5.69 -4.11
N ILE A 99 14.87 6.33 -4.71
CA ILE A 99 15.06 7.21 -5.86
C ILE A 99 15.64 8.56 -5.48
N THR A 100 16.30 9.21 -6.43
CA THR A 100 16.83 10.57 -6.26
C THR A 100 15.71 11.54 -5.88
N GLY A 101 15.89 12.25 -4.76
CA GLY A 101 14.89 13.18 -4.22
C GLY A 101 13.91 12.55 -3.22
N ALA A 102 14.01 11.26 -2.94
CA ALA A 102 13.28 10.64 -1.84
C ALA A 102 13.82 11.14 -0.49
N ILE A 103 12.91 11.44 0.44
CA ILE A 103 13.24 11.82 1.81
C ILE A 103 13.03 10.60 2.68
N ARG A 104 14.12 10.09 3.26
CA ARG A 104 14.10 9.04 4.27
C ARG A 104 14.44 9.68 5.60
N GLY A 105 13.65 9.41 6.63
CA GLY A 105 13.94 9.89 7.99
C GLY A 105 15.29 9.36 8.49
N GLU A 106 15.76 9.83 9.65
CA GLU A 106 17.01 9.35 10.26
C GLU A 106 16.88 7.87 10.68
N GLU A 107 17.19 6.96 9.75
CA GLU A 107 17.33 5.55 10.04
C GLU A 107 18.79 5.22 10.35
N PRO A 108 19.05 4.30 11.31
CA PRO A 108 20.40 3.84 11.57
C PRO A 108 21.04 3.22 10.31
N TRP A 109 22.33 3.53 10.09
CA TRP A 109 23.09 3.09 8.91
C TRP A 109 23.03 1.56 8.67
N TYR A 110 22.95 0.75 9.72
CA TYR A 110 22.88 -0.70 9.61
C TYR A 110 21.58 -1.19 8.95
N ARG A 111 20.46 -0.44 9.11
CA ARG A 111 19.19 -0.77 8.42
C ARG A 111 19.33 -0.58 6.91
N HIS A 112 20.09 0.42 6.47
CA HIS A 112 20.39 0.61 5.05
C HIS A 112 21.26 -0.51 4.50
N LEU A 113 22.28 -0.94 5.24
CA LEU A 113 23.15 -2.05 4.82
C LEU A 113 22.36 -3.36 4.69
N MET A 114 21.52 -3.68 5.69
CA MET A 114 20.66 -4.87 5.66
C MET A 114 19.67 -4.83 4.49
N GLY A 115 19.02 -3.69 4.25
CA GLY A 115 18.10 -3.52 3.12
C GLY A 115 18.78 -3.74 1.77
N LYS A 116 19.97 -3.16 1.57
CA LYS A 116 20.76 -3.36 0.34
C LYS A 116 21.18 -4.81 0.14
N GLY A 117 21.63 -5.48 1.20
CA GLY A 117 21.99 -6.89 1.15
C GLY A 117 20.81 -7.79 0.80
N PHE A 118 19.65 -7.56 1.42
CA PHE A 118 18.44 -8.31 1.10
C PHE A 118 17.96 -8.04 -0.33
N ASN A 119 17.95 -6.77 -0.77
CA ASN A 119 17.59 -6.41 -2.14
C ASN A 119 18.50 -7.09 -3.18
N PHE A 120 19.80 -7.18 -2.91
CA PHE A 120 20.73 -7.91 -3.79
C PHE A 120 20.34 -9.38 -3.95
N LEU A 121 19.94 -10.06 -2.87
CA LEU A 121 19.45 -11.44 -2.95
C LEU A 121 18.14 -11.54 -3.74
N VAL A 122 17.20 -10.61 -3.52
CA VAL A 122 15.92 -10.55 -4.25
C VAL A 122 16.15 -10.35 -5.76
N GLN A 123 17.09 -9.48 -6.12
CA GLN A 123 17.48 -9.23 -7.51
C GLN A 123 18.02 -10.48 -8.21
N ILE A 124 18.72 -11.36 -7.48
CA ILE A 124 19.28 -12.60 -8.04
C ILE A 124 18.23 -13.71 -8.10
N LEU A 125 17.39 -13.84 -7.07
CA LEU A 125 16.62 -15.06 -6.84
C LEU A 125 15.12 -14.95 -7.14
N ALA A 126 14.55 -13.74 -7.20
CA ALA A 126 13.11 -13.57 -7.28
C ALA A 126 12.68 -12.64 -8.43
N VAL A 127 13.06 -11.36 -8.39
CA VAL A 127 12.54 -10.33 -9.31
C VAL A 127 13.66 -9.41 -9.82
N PRO A 128 14.54 -9.91 -10.71
CA PRO A 128 15.59 -9.08 -11.31
C PRO A 128 15.00 -7.87 -12.03
N GLY A 129 15.62 -6.70 -11.83
CA GLY A 129 15.21 -5.43 -12.44
C GLY A 129 14.25 -4.58 -11.59
N ILE A 130 13.68 -5.11 -10.50
CA ILE A 130 12.82 -4.33 -9.58
C ILE A 130 13.61 -3.91 -8.35
N TYR A 131 14.21 -2.72 -8.41
CA TYR A 131 15.19 -2.26 -7.42
C TYR A 131 14.61 -1.87 -6.06
N ASP A 132 13.30 -1.66 -5.97
CA ASP A 132 12.63 -1.34 -4.71
C ASP A 132 11.41 -2.24 -4.53
N THR A 133 11.63 -3.36 -3.85
CA THR A 133 10.61 -4.38 -3.54
C THR A 133 10.10 -4.28 -2.10
N GLN A 134 10.64 -3.34 -1.32
CA GLN A 134 10.56 -3.32 0.15
C GLN A 134 9.94 -2.03 0.69
N CYS A 135 9.39 -1.19 -0.20
CA CYS A 135 8.66 0.02 0.16
C CYS A 135 7.32 -0.23 0.84
#